data_AF-A0A352KKJ2-F1
#
_entry.id   AF-A0A352KKJ2-F1
#
_cell.length_a   1.000
_cell.length_b   1.000
_cell.length_c   1.000
_cell.angle_alpha   90.00
_cell.angle_beta   90.00
_cell.angle_gamma   90.00
#
_symmetry.space_group_name_H-M   'P 1'
#
loop_
_entity.id
_entity.type
_entity.pdbx_description
1 polymer ?
#
loop_
_entity_poly.entity_id
_entity_poly.type
_entity_poly.pdbx_seq_one_letter_code
_entity_poly.pdbx_strand_id
1 'polypeptide(L)'
;MAATAQTRADGVTVIHLDEYNGYFAAKETLASLKAGKYEFVITNQAGKLVGFQIQDLNTKTNLDMFPLEPGETRISQVTIGKDGVRFRCPINPTPWYELDVIK
;
A
#
# COMPACT_ATOMS: atom_id res chain seq x y z
N MET A 1 3.89 -19.76 -0.77
CA MET A 1 4.61 -19.12 0.34
C MET A 1 4.59 -17.63 0.07
N ALA A 2 3.94 -16.82 0.93
CA ALA A 2 4.05 -15.37 0.81
C ALA A 2 5.47 -14.96 1.20
N ALA A 3 6.09 -14.07 0.43
CA ALA A 3 7.39 -13.53 0.83
C ALA A 3 7.20 -12.65 2.07
N THR A 4 8.20 -12.49 2.93
CA THR A 4 8.15 -11.44 3.96
C THR A 4 8.59 -10.13 3.33
N ALA A 5 7.96 -9.01 3.68
CA ALA A 5 8.39 -7.70 3.19
C ALA A 5 9.88 -7.49 3.55
N GLN A 6 10.72 -7.26 2.54
CA GLN A 6 12.15 -7.10 2.75
C GLN A 6 12.51 -5.62 2.85
N THR A 7 13.14 -5.23 3.94
CA THR A 7 13.81 -3.93 4.06
C THR A 7 15.09 -3.97 3.25
N ARG A 8 15.22 -3.07 2.27
CA ARG A 8 16.43 -2.89 1.48
C ARG A 8 17.56 -2.33 2.36
N ALA A 9 18.80 -2.40 1.85
CA ALA A 9 19.99 -1.93 2.55
C ALA A 9 19.99 -0.42 2.87
N ASP A 10 19.11 0.35 2.22
CA ASP A 10 18.88 1.79 2.45
C ASP A 10 17.89 2.07 3.60
N GLY A 11 17.36 1.02 4.25
CA GLY A 11 16.37 1.13 5.33
C GLY A 11 14.93 1.33 4.84
N VAL A 12 14.64 1.20 3.54
CA VAL A 12 13.29 1.29 2.98
C VAL A 12 12.68 -0.10 2.86
N THR A 13 11.47 -0.27 3.38
CA THR A 13 10.73 -1.53 3.24
C THR A 13 9.81 -1.48 2.04
N VAL A 14 9.95 -2.45 1.13
CA VAL A 14 9.15 -2.51 -0.09
C VAL A 14 7.98 -3.45 0.12
N ILE A 15 6.80 -3.03 -0.31
CA ILE A 15 5.55 -3.80 -0.28
C ILE A 15 4.97 -3.81 -1.69
N HIS A 16 4.74 -5.00 -2.26
CA HIS A 16 4.12 -5.13 -3.57
C HIS A 16 2.64 -5.45 -3.44
N LEU A 17 1.81 -4.60 -4.05
CA LEU A 17 0.36 -4.74 -4.10
C LEU A 17 -0.08 -4.90 -5.54
N ASP A 18 -0.81 -5.98 -5.83
CA ASP A 18 -1.55 -6.11 -7.07
C ASP A 18 -3.00 -5.67 -6.82
N GLU A 19 -3.46 -4.65 -7.54
CA GLU A 19 -4.82 -4.13 -7.44
C GLU A 19 -5.72 -4.83 -8.46
N TYR A 20 -6.75 -5.50 -7.96
CA TYR A 20 -7.79 -6.13 -8.76
C TYR A 20 -9.11 -5.38 -8.61
N ASN A 21 -10.12 -5.79 -9.40
CA ASN A 21 -11.44 -5.20 -9.31
C ASN A 21 -12.11 -5.51 -7.95
N GLY A 22 -11.95 -4.60 -6.99
CA GLY A 22 -12.61 -4.64 -5.69
C GLY A 22 -11.72 -5.11 -4.52
N TYR A 23 -10.45 -5.41 -4.76
CA TYR A 23 -9.52 -5.80 -3.69
C TYR A 23 -8.05 -5.61 -4.08
N PHE A 24 -7.17 -5.55 -3.07
CA PHE A 24 -5.72 -5.60 -3.24
C PHE A 24 -5.18 -6.95 -2.76
N ALA A 25 -4.20 -7.50 -3.48
CA ALA A 25 -3.43 -8.66 -3.07
C ALA A 25 -2.00 -8.24 -2.78
N ALA A 26 -1.55 -8.44 -1.53
CA ALA A 26 -0.15 -8.27 -1.19
C ALA A 26 0.64 -9.53 -1.57
N LYS A 27 1.81 -9.36 -2.20
CA LYS A 27 2.72 -10.50 -2.43
C LYS A 27 3.43 -10.90 -1.14
N GLU A 28 3.61 -9.93 -0.26
CA GLU A 28 4.26 -10.10 1.02
C GLU A 28 3.28 -10.26 2.18
N THR A 29 3.74 -10.93 3.24
CA THR A 29 3.04 -10.93 4.53
C THR A 29 3.20 -9.56 5.16
N LEU A 30 2.10 -8.83 5.29
CA LEU A 30 2.03 -7.47 5.87
C LEU A 30 1.81 -7.48 7.39
N ALA A 31 2.23 -8.55 8.07
CA ALA A 31 2.10 -8.64 9.51
C ALA A 31 3.19 -7.79 10.19
N SER A 32 2.78 -6.91 11.11
CA SER A 32 3.68 -6.14 11.98
C SER A 32 4.56 -5.13 11.23
N LEU A 33 3.95 -4.05 10.73
CA LEU A 33 4.75 -2.92 10.26
C LEU A 33 5.52 -2.30 11.43
N LYS A 34 6.65 -1.66 11.14
CA LYS A 34 7.40 -0.82 12.08
C LYS A 34 7.36 0.61 11.59
N ALA A 35 7.58 1.58 12.49
CA ALA A 35 7.74 2.96 12.04
C ALA A 35 8.99 3.07 11.14
N GLY A 36 8.86 3.72 9.98
CA GLY A 36 9.95 3.78 9.00
C GLY A 36 9.52 4.25 7.61
N LYS A 37 10.45 4.18 6.65
CA LYS A 37 10.19 4.50 5.24
C LYS A 37 9.72 3.26 4.49
N TYR A 38 8.66 3.43 3.71
CA TYR A 38 8.04 2.36 2.95
C TYR A 38 7.84 2.77 1.50
N GLU A 39 8.04 1.78 0.62
CA GLU A 39 7.72 1.84 -0.80
C GLU A 39 6.59 0.87 -1.09
N PHE A 40 5.41 1.40 -1.39
CA PHE A 40 4.33 0.59 -1.93
C PHE A 40 4.47 0.57 -3.45
N VAL A 41 4.68 -0.62 -4.01
CA VAL A 41 4.71 -0.85 -5.46
C VAL A 41 3.36 -1.43 -5.87
N ILE A 42 2.50 -0.59 -6.44
CA ILE A 42 1.13 -0.96 -6.81
C ILE A 42 1.09 -1.27 -8.30
N THR A 43 0.57 -2.43 -8.67
CA THR A 43 0.34 -2.83 -10.06
C THR A 43 -1.16 -2.97 -10.32
N ASN A 44 -1.69 -2.27 -11.31
CA ASN A 44 -3.10 -2.41 -11.71
C ASN A 44 -3.31 -3.69 -12.54
N GLN A 45 -3.94 -4.69 -11.94
CA GLN A 45 -4.37 -5.96 -12.56
C GLN A 45 -5.89 -6.02 -12.78
N ALA A 46 -6.62 -4.92 -12.59
CA ALA A 46 -8.08 -4.87 -12.72
C ALA A 46 -8.59 -4.79 -14.17
N GLY A 47 -7.71 -4.51 -15.14
CA GLY A 47 -8.07 -4.38 -16.56
C GLY A 47 -8.88 -3.11 -16.91
N LYS A 48 -9.01 -2.17 -15.96
CA LYS A 48 -9.69 -0.88 -16.10
C LYS A 48 -8.97 0.18 -15.27
N LEU A 49 -9.28 1.46 -15.48
CA LEU A 49 -8.75 2.54 -14.64
C LEU A 49 -9.15 2.30 -13.17
N VAL A 50 -8.15 2.34 -12.29
CA VAL A 50 -8.32 2.30 -10.84
C VAL A 50 -7.48 3.41 -10.21
N GLY A 51 -7.47 3.48 -8.88
CA GLY A 51 -6.64 4.43 -8.18
C GLY A 51 -6.14 3.86 -6.87
N PHE A 52 -5.07 4.45 -6.37
CA PHE A 52 -4.54 4.11 -5.07
C PHE A 52 -4.56 5.35 -4.19
N GLN A 53 -5.06 5.19 -2.98
CA GLN A 53 -5.06 6.23 -1.95
C GLN A 53 -4.51 5.63 -0.67
N ILE A 54 -3.52 6.30 -0.07
CA ILE A 54 -2.94 5.92 1.22
C ILE A 54 -2.98 7.07 2.21
N GLN A 55 -3.32 6.76 3.45
CA GLN A 55 -3.50 7.69 4.56
C GLN A 55 -2.77 7.21 5.81
N ASP A 56 -2.41 8.17 6.66
CA ASP A 56 -2.04 7.88 8.04
C ASP A 56 -3.22 7.25 8.79
N LEU A 57 -2.97 6.21 9.59
CA LEU A 57 -4.03 5.49 10.28
C LEU A 57 -4.67 6.31 11.40
N ASN A 58 -3.95 7.22 12.04
CA ASN A 58 -4.43 7.98 13.19
C ASN A 58 -5.04 9.31 12.76
N THR A 59 -4.28 10.15 12.05
CA THR A 59 -4.72 11.49 11.63
C THR A 59 -5.64 11.47 10.42
N LYS A 60 -5.69 10.34 9.69
CA LYS A 60 -6.39 10.20 8.41
C LYS A 60 -5.89 11.17 7.33
N THR A 61 -4.70 11.73 7.49
CA THR A 61 -4.06 12.60 6.50
C THR A 61 -3.73 11.79 5.25
N ASN A 62 -4.10 12.30 4.07
CA ASN A 62 -3.65 11.73 2.79
C ASN A 62 -2.13 11.85 2.68
N LEU A 63 -1.46 10.70 2.58
CA LEU A 63 -0.03 10.63 2.36
C LEU A 63 0.26 10.67 0.86
N ASP A 64 -0.52 9.93 0.07
CA ASP A 64 -0.40 9.91 -1.38
C ASP A 64 -1.72 9.44 -2.04
N MET A 65 -1.95 9.88 -3.26
CA MET A 65 -3.11 9.48 -4.05
C MET A 65 -2.90 9.70 -5.54
N PHE A 66 -3.09 8.65 -6.34
CA PHE A 66 -2.96 8.74 -7.79
C PHE A 66 -3.84 7.71 -8.54
N PRO A 67 -4.22 8.01 -9.79
CA PRO A 67 -4.80 7.01 -10.69
C PRO A 67 -3.75 6.02 -11.20
N LEU A 68 -4.18 4.81 -11.57
CA LEU A 68 -3.38 3.82 -12.29
C LEU A 68 -4.15 3.31 -13.52
N GLU A 69 -3.53 3.43 -14.69
CA GLU A 69 -4.01 2.87 -15.95
C GLU A 69 -3.94 1.32 -15.93
N PRO A 70 -4.72 0.60 -16.76
CA PRO A 70 -4.66 -0.87 -16.84
C PRO A 70 -3.25 -1.39 -17.12
N GLY A 71 -2.72 -2.26 -16.24
CA GLY A 71 -1.36 -2.80 -16.35
C GLY A 71 -0.25 -1.85 -15.88
N GLU A 72 -0.56 -0.61 -15.49
CA GLU A 72 0.42 0.33 -14.97
C GLU A 72 0.93 -0.10 -13.60
N THR A 73 2.23 0.11 -13.35
CA THR A 73 2.85 -0.04 -12.04
C THR A 73 3.33 1.31 -11.56
N ARG A 74 3.00 1.67 -10.32
CA ARG A 74 3.45 2.92 -9.68
C ARG A 74 4.00 2.66 -8.29
N ILE A 75 4.88 3.56 -7.84
CA ILE A 75 5.51 3.49 -6.54
C ILE A 75 5.03 4.67 -5.70
N SER A 76 4.51 4.38 -4.51
CA SER A 76 4.19 5.37 -3.48
C SER A 76 5.20 5.26 -2.35
N GLN A 77 5.97 6.33 -2.15
CA GLN A 77 6.93 6.44 -1.05
C GLN A 77 6.29 7.18 0.12
N VAL A 78 6.10 6.49 1.24
CA VAL A 78 5.51 7.08 2.45
C VAL A 78 6.35 6.78 3.68
N THR A 79 6.28 7.68 4.67
CA THR A 79 6.83 7.41 5.99
C THR A 79 5.70 6.96 6.90
N ILE A 80 5.79 5.74 7.42
CA ILE A 80 4.81 5.15 8.32
C ILE A 80 5.20 5.52 9.75
N GLY A 81 4.28 6.16 10.46
CA GLY A 81 4.42 6.50 11.87
C GLY A 81 4.19 5.30 12.79
N LYS A 82 4.11 5.56 14.09
CA LYS A 82 3.85 4.54 15.14
C LYS A 82 2.45 3.92 15.09
N ASP A 83 1.53 4.55 14.37
CA ASP A 83 0.12 4.16 14.34
C ASP A 83 -0.19 3.28 13.12
N GLY A 84 0.64 3.31 12.07
CA GLY A 84 0.41 2.58 10.83
C GLY A 84 -0.25 3.42 9.74
N VAL A 85 -0.74 2.75 8.70
CA VAL A 85 -1.37 3.38 7.53
C VAL A 85 -2.65 2.66 7.13
N ARG A 86 -3.47 3.30 6.31
CA ARG A 86 -4.57 2.65 5.62
C ARG A 86 -4.60 3.03 4.15
N PHE A 87 -4.99 2.09 3.29
CA PHE A 87 -5.11 2.36 1.86
C PHE A 87 -6.38 1.76 1.27
N ARG A 88 -6.80 2.28 0.11
CA ARG A 88 -7.95 1.80 -0.65
C ARG A 88 -7.88 2.25 -2.12
N CYS A 89 -8.80 1.73 -2.92
CA CYS A 89 -9.13 2.30 -4.21
C CYS A 89 -10.24 3.36 -4.08
N PRO A 90 -10.00 4.63 -4.46
CA PRO A 90 -11.03 5.67 -4.45
C PRO A 90 -11.97 5.63 -5.66
N ILE A 91 -11.51 5.09 -6.80
CA ILE A 91 -12.27 5.05 -8.07
C ILE A 91 -13.25 3.87 -8.11
N ASN A 92 -12.78 2.69 -7.68
CA ASN A 92 -13.59 1.48 -7.59
C ASN A 92 -13.63 1.05 -6.12
N PRO A 93 -14.59 1.55 -5.32
CA PRO A 93 -14.51 1.58 -3.87
C PRO A 93 -14.22 0.20 -3.27
N THR A 94 -13.02 0.04 -2.72
CA THR A 94 -12.67 -1.10 -1.87
C THR A 94 -12.89 -0.74 -0.40
N PRO A 95 -13.04 -1.74 0.49
CA PRO A 95 -12.84 -1.47 1.92
C PRO A 95 -11.46 -0.85 2.17
N TRP A 96 -11.32 -0.19 3.31
CA TRP A 96 -10.01 0.25 3.79
C TRP A 96 -9.21 -0.96 4.25
N TYR A 97 -7.99 -1.06 3.72
CA TYR A 97 -6.98 -1.99 4.19
C TYR A 97 -6.14 -1.25 5.22
N GLU A 98 -6.25 -1.62 6.49
CA GLU A 98 -5.51 -1.02 7.57
C GLU A 98 -4.28 -1.90 7.87
N LEU A 99 -3.11 -1.28 7.92
CA LEU A 99 -1.87 -1.90 8.33
C LEU A 99 -1.40 -1.21 9.60
N ASP A 100 -1.65 -1.83 10.75
CA ASP A 100 -1.21 -1.33 12.04
C ASP A 100 0.24 -1.71 12.34
N VAL A 101 0.88 -0.87 13.16
CA VAL A 101 2.18 -1.16 13.76
C VAL A 101 1.91 -1.87 15.08
N ILE A 102 2.29 -3.15 15.18
CA ILE A 102 2.20 -3.88 16.45
C ILE A 102 3.22 -3.27 17.42
N LYS A 103 2.72 -2.82 18.58
CA LYS A 103 3.52 -2.27 19.69
C LYS A 103 4.33 -3.34 20.40
#